data_AF-A0A957TPA6-F1
#
_entry.id   AF-A0A957TPA6-F1
#
_cell.length_a   1.000
_cell.length_b   1.000
_cell.length_c   1.000
_cell.angle_alpha   90.00
_cell.angle_beta   90.00
_cell.angle_gamma   90.00
#
_symmetry.space_group_name_H-M   'P 1'
#
loop_
_entity.id
_entity.type
_entity.pdbx_description
1 polymer ?
#
loop_
_entity_poly.entity_id
_entity_poly.type
_entity_poly.pdbx_seq_one_letter_code
_entity_poly.pdbx_strand_id
1 'polypeptide(L)' 'TFRAEKSKTRRHLQEFWMVEPEIAFCDLEGLMEVEEQFVSHIVQRCLRDCAPELQVLERDLSHLQNVIPPFPRIHYDDA' A
#
# COMPACT_ATOMS: atom_id res chain seq x y z
N THR A 1 2.00 -2.22 16.01
CA THR A 1 0.65 -2.45 16.55
C THR A 1 0.46 -3.90 16.92
N PHE A 2 -0.50 -4.21 17.79
CA PHE A 2 -0.83 -5.57 18.22
C PHE A 2 -2.25 -5.95 17.81
N ARG A 3 -2.43 -7.20 17.35
CA ARG A 3 -3.73 -7.82 17.13
C ARG A 3 -3.87 -9.07 18.01
N ALA A 4 -4.85 -9.06 18.90
CA ALA A 4 -5.14 -10.16 19.82
C ALA A 4 -6.01 -11.28 19.21
N GLU A 5 -6.21 -11.28 17.89
CA GLU A 5 -7.10 -12.22 17.19
C GLU A 5 -6.42 -13.59 16.99
N LYS A 6 -7.18 -14.68 17.19
CA LYS A 6 -6.72 -16.06 16.90
C LYS A 6 -6.91 -16.41 15.42
N SER A 7 -6.35 -15.61 14.51
CA SER A 7 -6.35 -15.89 13.07
C SER A 7 -4.95 -16.32 12.62
N LYS A 8 -4.81 -17.60 12.25
CA LYS A 8 -3.53 -18.22 11.84
C LYS A 8 -3.48 -18.51 10.34
N THR A 9 -3.65 -17.48 9.52
CA THR A 9 -3.43 -17.62 8.06
C THR A 9 -2.05 -17.10 7.66
N ARG A 10 -1.61 -17.40 6.43
CA ARG A 10 -0.32 -16.93 5.90
C ARG A 10 -0.21 -15.40 5.73
N ARG A 11 -1.30 -14.66 6.00
CA ARG A 11 -1.39 -13.20 5.84
C ARG A 11 -1.52 -12.44 7.16
N HIS A 12 -1.60 -13.12 8.31
CA HIS A 12 -1.85 -12.48 9.60
C HIS A 12 -0.67 -12.65 10.55
N LEU A 13 -0.30 -11.53 11.19
CA LEU A 13 0.69 -11.46 12.28
C LEU A 13 0.03 -10.86 13.53
N GLN A 14 0.48 -11.30 14.71
CA GLN A 14 0.01 -10.75 16.00
C GLN A 14 0.63 -9.38 16.29
N GLU A 15 1.78 -9.09 15.69
CA GLU A 15 2.47 -7.80 15.77
C GLU A 15 2.98 -7.43 14.37
N PHE A 16 2.79 -6.16 13.99
CA PHE A 16 3.27 -5.62 12.73
C PHE A 16 3.42 -4.09 12.82
N TRP A 17 4.14 -3.52 11.87
CA TRP A 17 4.34 -2.08 11.76
C TRP A 17 3.18 -1.41 11.04
N MET A 18 2.74 -0.27 11.56
CA MET A 18 1.72 0.57 10.93
C MET A 18 2.24 1.99 10.77
N VAL A 19 1.85 2.60 9.67
CA VAL A 19 2.00 4.03 9.41
C VAL A 19 0.58 4.58 9.32
N GLU A 20 0.19 5.41 10.28
CA GLU A 20 -1.19 5.89 10.47
C GLU A 20 -1.21 7.43 10.49
N PRO A 21 -1.20 8.07 9.31
CA PRO A 21 -1.35 9.52 9.22
C PRO A 21 -2.81 9.94 9.43
N GLU A 22 -3.02 11.06 10.11
CA GLU A 22 -4.33 11.70 10.29
C GLU A 22 -4.26 13.14 9.76
N ILE A 23 -5.29 13.59 9.03
CA ILE A 23 -5.29 14.90 8.35
C ILE A 23 -6.53 15.69 8.74
N ALA A 24 -6.35 16.82 9.43
CA ALA A 24 -7.45 17.69 9.83
C ALA A 24 -8.15 18.30 8.60
N PHE A 25 -9.49 18.36 8.64
CA PHE A 25 -10.34 18.94 7.59
C PHE A 25 -10.26 18.23 6.22
N CYS A 26 -9.72 17.02 6.17
CA CYS A 26 -9.73 16.18 4.97
C CYS A 26 -11.01 15.36 4.92
N ASP A 27 -11.69 15.35 3.78
CA ASP A 27 -12.80 14.45 3.52
C ASP A 27 -12.31 13.10 2.94
N LEU A 28 -13.24 12.19 2.68
CA LEU A 28 -12.89 10.84 2.19
C LEU A 28 -12.24 10.87 0.81
N GLU A 29 -12.69 11.75 -0.10
CA GLU A 29 -12.10 11.87 -1.44
C GLU A 29 -10.67 12.37 -1.37
N GLY A 30 -10.42 13.42 -0.58
CA GLY A 30 -9.07 13.93 -0.33
C GLY A 30 -8.17 12.89 0.36
N LEU A 31 -8.71 12.11 1.30
CA LEU A 31 -7.96 11.04 1.94
C LEU A 31 -7.54 9.96 0.94
N MET A 32 -8.46 9.49 0.07
CA MET A 32 -8.15 8.51 -0.97
C MET A 32 -7.08 9.02 -1.95
N GLU A 33 -7.11 10.31 -2.31
CA GLU A 33 -6.07 10.94 -3.13
C GLU A 33 -4.69 10.93 -2.44
N VAL A 34 -4.64 11.20 -1.14
CA VAL A 34 -3.39 11.14 -0.37
C VAL A 34 -2.88 9.70 -0.28
N GLU A 35 -3.76 8.73 -0.06
CA GLU A 35 -3.42 7.31 0.03
C GLU A 35 -2.82 6.77 -1.27
N GLU A 36 -3.45 7.02 -2.42
CA GLU A 36 -2.94 6.56 -3.72
C GLU A 36 -1.60 7.23 -4.07
N GLN A 37 -1.43 8.52 -3.76
CA GLN A 37 -0.17 9.23 -3.95
C GLN A 37 0.93 8.69 -3.05
N PHE A 38 0.62 8.41 -1.78
CA PHE A 38 1.57 7.88 -0.81
C PHE A 38 2.10 6.51 -1.21
N VAL A 39 1.19 5.57 -1.55
CA VAL A 39 1.56 4.22 -1.98
C VAL A 39 2.34 4.26 -3.29
N SER A 40 1.86 5.02 -4.29
CA SER A 40 2.58 5.19 -5.55
C SER A 40 3.99 5.74 -5.32
N HIS A 41 4.14 6.79 -4.52
CA HIS A 41 5.44 7.38 -4.24
C HIS A 41 6.42 6.35 -3.67
N ILE A 42 6.00 5.54 -2.71
CA ILE A 42 6.84 4.50 -2.11
C ILE A 42 7.26 3.48 -3.16
N VAL A 43 6.31 2.96 -3.96
CA VAL A 43 6.60 1.94 -4.97
C VAL A 43 7.56 2.48 -6.04
N GLN A 44 7.28 3.68 -6.57
CA GLN A 44 8.14 4.32 -7.55
C GLN A 44 9.54 4.66 -6.99
N ARG A 45 9.62 5.02 -5.70
CA ARG A 45 10.91 5.21 -5.00
C ARG A 45 11.69 3.91 -4.90
N CYS A 46 11.05 2.82 -4.48
CA CYS A 46 11.69 1.50 -4.40
C CYS A 46 12.16 1.00 -5.78
N LEU A 47 11.36 1.20 -6.83
CA LEU A 47 11.76 0.84 -8.19
C LEU A 47 13.03 1.59 -8.64
N ARG A 48 13.16 2.87 -8.28
CA ARG A 48 14.32 3.69 -8.64
C ARG A 48 15.54 3.35 -7.80
N ASP A 49 15.37 3.21 -6.49
CA ASP A 49 16.48 3.21 -5.55
C ASP A 49 16.90 1.80 -5.09
N CYS A 50 16.02 0.80 -5.22
CA CYS A 50 16.22 -0.56 -4.70
C CYS A 50 16.22 -1.62 -5.82
N ALA A 51 16.64 -1.24 -7.02
CA ALA A 51 16.69 -2.17 -8.17
C ALA A 51 17.54 -3.43 -7.91
N PRO A 52 18.73 -3.35 -7.26
CA PRO A 52 19.52 -4.55 -6.93
C PRO A 52 18.77 -5.51 -6.00
N GLU A 53 18.12 -5.01 -4.95
CA GLU A 53 17.36 -5.80 -4.00
C GLU A 53 16.16 -6.47 -4.66
N LEU A 54 15.44 -5.74 -5.52
CA LEU A 54 14.32 -6.30 -6.27
C LEU A 54 14.75 -7.42 -7.23
N GLN A 55 15.96 -7.32 -7.80
CA GLN A 55 16.54 -8.38 -8.63
C GLN A 55 16.87 -9.62 -7.79
N VAL A 56 17.47 -9.46 -6.60
CA VAL A 56 17.74 -10.59 -5.68
C VAL A 56 16.45 -11.30 -5.26
N LEU A 57 15.34 -10.56 -5.12
CA LEU A 57 14.03 -11.12 -4.80
C LEU A 57 13.31 -11.75 -6.01
N GLU A 58 13.94 -11.77 -7.19
CA GLU A 58 13.35 -12.26 -8.45
C GLU A 58 11.98 -11.64 -8.74
N ARG A 59 11.82 -10.36 -8.39
CA ARG A 59 10.52 -9.70 -8.43
C ARG A 59 10.16 -9.28 -9.86
N ASP A 60 8.96 -9.67 -10.30
CA ASP A 60 8.36 -9.11 -11.52
C ASP A 60 7.98 -7.64 -11.29
N LEU A 61 8.68 -6.75 -12.00
CA LEU A 61 8.54 -5.31 -11.88
C LEU A 61 7.32 -4.75 -12.63
N SER A 62 6.76 -5.49 -13.58
CA SER A 62 5.66 -5.00 -14.44
C SER A 62 4.44 -4.57 -13.61
N HIS A 63 4.09 -5.36 -12.60
CA HIS A 63 3.01 -5.05 -11.67
C HIS A 63 3.30 -3.79 -10.84
N LEU A 64 4.55 -3.59 -10.42
CA LEU A 64 4.93 -2.46 -9.57
C LEU A 64 5.00 -1.15 -10.37
N GLN A 65 5.43 -1.21 -11.63
CA GLN A 65 5.45 -0.06 -12.53
C GLN A 65 4.06 0.52 -12.77
N ASN A 66 3.03 -0.33 -12.73
CA ASN A 66 1.63 0.06 -12.90
C ASN A 66 0.99 0.61 -11.62
N VAL A 67 1.71 0.69 -10.50
CA VAL A 67 1.21 1.35 -9.28
C VAL A 67 1.36 2.85 -9.45
N ILE A 68 0.44 3.44 -10.20
CA ILE A 68 0.34 4.86 -10.51
C ILE A 68 -1.10 5.35 -10.31
N PRO A 69 -1.32 6.54 -9.71
CA PRO A 69 -2.65 7.12 -9.58
C PRO A 69 -3.22 7.58 -10.94
N PRO A 70 -4.56 7.71 -11.07
CA PRO A 70 -5.55 7.39 -10.06
C PRO A 70 -5.78 5.88 -9.95
N PHE A 71 -6.01 5.38 -8.73
CA PHE A 71 -6.35 3.96 -8.56
C PHE A 71 -7.82 3.68 -8.89
N PRO A 72 -8.17 2.45 -9.33
CA PRO A 72 -9.57 2.07 -9.49
C PRO A 72 -10.32 2.18 -8.16
N ARG A 73 -11.43 2.93 -8.15
CA ARG A 73 -12.36 3.06 -7.02
C ARG A 73 -13.66 2.35 -7.37
N ILE A 74 -14.11 1.46 -6.49
CA ILE A 74 -15.32 0.65 -6.67
C ILE A 74 -16.15 0.83 -5.40
N HIS A 75 -17.42 1.18 -5.55
CA HIS A 75 -18.33 1.24 -4.40
C HIS A 75 -18.55 -0.18 -3.87
N TYR A 76 -18.80 -0.31 -2.57
CA TYR A 76 -18.98 -1.62 -1.95
C TYR A 76 -20.10 -2.45 -2.60
N ASP A 77 -21.18 -1.80 -3.03
CA ASP A 77 -22.31 -2.44 -3.70
C ASP A 77 -21.98 -3.00 -5.10
N ASP A 78 -20.88 -2.51 -5.72
CA ASP A 78 -20.44 -2.91 -7.06
C ASP A 78 -19.31 -3.97 -7.05
N ALA A 79 -18.75 -4.29 -5.86
CA ALA A 79 -17.59 -5.18 -5.69
C ALA A 79 -17.98 -6.67 -5.59
#